data_AF-A0A928TUL0-F1
#
_entry.id   AF-A0A928TUL0-F1
#
_cell.length_a   1.000
_cell.length_b   1.000
_cell.length_c   1.000
_cell.angle_alpha   90.00
_cell.angle_beta   90.00
_cell.angle_gamma   90.00
#
_symmetry.space_group_name_H-M   'P 1'
#
loop_
_entity.id
_entity.type
_entity.pdbx_description
1 polymer ?
#
loop_
_entity_poly.entity_id
_entity_poly.type
_entity_poly.pdbx_seq_one_letter_code
_entity_poly.pdbx_strand_id
1 'polypeptide(L)'
;MAAVMRNVVLYLLLVPLVGACARPLEKTEVLGTYEFVLGSVREVVVIGDDGKYTNSLYENGTLVWSDRGEWTYEQQPSNTGVTFTAFRFGIPGHSAQPGLWFVVPSKTLTGGKELCFDLDLGRCFRNTF
;
A
#
# COMPACT_ATOMS: atom_id res chain seq x y z
N MET A 1 -1.81 -64.51 -15.66
CA MET A 1 -2.16 -63.16 -16.18
C MET A 1 -2.90 -62.44 -15.07
N ALA A 2 -2.16 -61.67 -14.26
CA ALA A 2 -2.26 -60.20 -14.14
C ALA A 2 -3.66 -59.77 -13.62
N ALA A 3 -3.83 -59.56 -12.31
CA ALA A 3 -3.71 -58.27 -11.61
C ALA A 3 -4.63 -57.20 -12.24
N VAL A 4 -5.52 -56.55 -11.50
CA VAL A 4 -5.27 -55.24 -10.85
C VAL A 4 -6.62 -54.86 -10.20
N MET A 5 -6.78 -54.71 -8.89
CA MET A 5 -6.27 -53.68 -7.97
C MET A 5 -7.45 -52.81 -7.48
N ARG A 6 -7.99 -53.23 -6.34
CA ARG A 6 -8.61 -52.42 -5.29
C ARG A 6 -7.84 -51.10 -5.13
N ASN A 7 -8.49 -49.95 -5.32
CA ASN A 7 -8.12 -48.64 -4.77
C ASN A 7 -9.17 -47.57 -5.15
N VAL A 8 -10.30 -47.56 -4.45
CA VAL A 8 -11.14 -46.35 -4.34
C VAL A 8 -10.54 -45.54 -3.18
N VAL A 9 -9.43 -44.85 -3.46
CA VAL A 9 -8.81 -43.92 -2.51
C VAL A 9 -9.28 -42.52 -2.89
N LEU A 10 -10.27 -42.06 -2.13
CA LEU A 10 -10.34 -40.73 -1.54
C LEU A 10 -9.64 -39.62 -2.36
N TYR A 11 -10.36 -39.02 -3.32
CA TYR A 11 -10.02 -37.71 -3.88
C TYR A 11 -10.31 -36.61 -2.85
N LEU A 12 -9.57 -36.63 -1.75
CA LEU A 12 -9.37 -35.49 -0.85
C LEU A 12 -8.16 -34.73 -1.40
N LEU A 13 -8.34 -34.09 -2.55
CA LEU A 13 -7.34 -33.17 -3.07
C LEU A 13 -7.31 -31.95 -2.17
N LEU A 14 -6.36 -32.00 -1.24
CA LEU A 14 -5.61 -30.88 -0.68
C LEU A 14 -5.88 -29.58 -1.44
N VAL A 15 -6.74 -28.74 -0.88
CA VAL A 15 -6.60 -27.29 -1.05
C VAL A 15 -5.30 -26.96 -0.31
N PRO A 16 -4.20 -26.59 -0.99
CA PRO A 16 -3.06 -26.10 -0.27
C PRO A 16 -3.54 -24.84 0.46
N LEU A 17 -3.33 -24.83 1.77
CA LEU A 17 -3.33 -23.63 2.59
C LEU A 17 -2.30 -22.67 2.00
N VAL A 18 -2.66 -21.93 0.96
CA VAL A 18 -1.91 -20.74 0.55
C VAL A 18 -2.29 -19.64 1.54
N GLY A 19 -1.97 -19.89 2.82
CA GLY A 19 -1.72 -18.84 3.78
C GLY A 19 -0.44 -18.15 3.37
N ALA A 20 -0.50 -17.43 2.25
CA ALA A 20 0.48 -16.39 1.97
C ALA A 20 0.24 -15.33 3.03
N CYS A 21 0.84 -15.52 4.21
CA CYS A 21 1.08 -14.43 5.13
C CYS A 21 1.87 -13.40 4.31
N ALA A 22 1.18 -12.38 3.83
CA ALA A 22 1.81 -11.32 3.07
C ALA A 22 2.88 -10.72 3.99
N ARG A 23 4.15 -10.94 3.63
CA ARG A 23 5.25 -10.41 4.44
C ARG A 23 5.13 -8.89 4.49
N PRO A 24 5.39 -8.25 5.64
CA PRO A 24 5.51 -6.80 5.70
C PRO A 24 6.52 -6.32 4.65
N LEU A 25 6.27 -5.14 4.07
CA LEU A 25 7.25 -4.49 3.20
C LEU A 25 8.44 -4.06 4.05
N GLU A 26 9.66 -4.36 3.60
CA GLU A 26 10.88 -3.81 4.20
C GLU A 26 10.98 -2.30 3.96
N LYS A 27 11.75 -1.59 4.80
CA LYS A 27 11.90 -0.12 4.69
C LYS A 27 12.26 0.35 3.28
N THR A 28 13.20 -0.34 2.64
CA THR A 28 13.66 -0.01 1.28
C THR A 28 12.61 -0.30 0.21
N GLU A 29 11.69 -1.22 0.46
CA GLU A 29 10.61 -1.53 -0.46
C GLU A 29 9.53 -0.44 -0.46
N VAL A 30 9.38 0.32 0.63
CA VAL A 30 8.40 1.42 0.73
C VAL A 30 8.84 2.69 -0.03
N LEU A 31 10.09 2.75 -0.49
CA LEU A 31 10.57 3.89 -1.27
C LEU A 31 9.87 3.94 -2.63
N GLY A 32 9.76 5.16 -3.17
CA GLY A 32 9.26 5.41 -4.53
C GLY A 32 8.12 6.41 -4.59
N THR A 33 7.48 6.45 -5.76
CA THR A 33 6.33 7.32 -6.03
C THR A 33 5.05 6.54 -5.92
N TYR A 34 4.08 7.10 -5.21
CA TYR A 34 2.74 6.59 -5.01
C TYR A 34 1.73 7.62 -5.49
N GLU A 35 0.65 7.16 -6.09
CA GLU A 35 -0.36 8.02 -6.70
C GLU A 35 -1.77 7.55 -6.34
N PHE A 36 -2.61 8.51 -6.00
CA PHE A 36 -4.05 8.33 -5.89
C PHE A 36 -4.75 9.23 -6.91
N VAL A 37 -5.72 8.67 -7.64
CA VAL A 37 -6.49 9.39 -8.67
C VAL A 37 -7.98 9.21 -8.43
N LEU A 38 -8.73 10.31 -8.38
CA LEU A 38 -10.18 10.31 -8.28
C LEU A 38 -10.76 11.47 -9.12
N GLY A 39 -11.37 11.12 -10.25
CA GLY A 39 -11.88 12.12 -11.19
C GLY A 39 -10.74 13.00 -11.72
N SER A 40 -10.84 14.31 -11.51
CA SER A 40 -9.81 15.29 -11.89
C SER A 40 -8.73 15.51 -10.82
N VAL A 41 -8.90 14.91 -9.65
CA VAL A 41 -7.96 15.01 -8.52
C VAL A 41 -6.90 13.92 -8.65
N ARG A 42 -5.65 14.31 -8.53
CA ARG A 42 -4.48 13.42 -8.49
C ARG A 42 -3.56 13.86 -7.36
N GLU A 43 -3.33 12.99 -6.41
CA GLU A 43 -2.40 13.23 -5.29
C GLU A 43 -1.22 12.28 -5.38
N VAL A 44 -0.01 12.82 -5.25
CA VAL A 44 1.25 12.13 -5.46
C VAL A 44 2.11 12.21 -4.21
N VAL A 45 2.56 11.06 -3.72
CA VAL A 45 3.47 10.95 -2.58
C VAL A 45 4.78 10.36 -3.08
N VAL A 46 5.90 11.06 -2.85
CA VAL A 46 7.24 10.57 -3.18
C VAL A 46 8.01 10.35 -1.89
N ILE A 47 8.42 9.11 -1.61
CA ILE A 47 9.14 8.71 -0.40
C ILE A 47 10.61 8.50 -0.74
N GLY A 48 11.48 9.34 -0.18
CA GLY A 48 12.93 9.31 -0.36
C GLY A 48 13.65 8.48 0.70
N ASP A 49 14.85 8.01 0.38
CA ASP A 49 15.73 7.27 1.30
C ASP A 49 16.40 8.16 2.36
N ASP A 50 16.37 9.47 2.15
CA ASP A 50 16.86 10.55 3.03
C ASP A 50 15.95 10.82 4.24
N GLY A 51 14.86 10.06 4.39
CA GLY A 51 13.86 10.26 5.44
C GLY A 51 12.88 11.40 5.15
N LYS A 52 12.92 11.99 3.95
CA LYS A 52 11.97 13.00 3.49
C LYS A 52 10.94 12.41 2.56
N TYR A 53 9.78 13.05 2.50
CA TYR A 53 8.79 12.79 1.47
C TYR A 53 8.26 14.10 0.89
N THR A 54 7.73 14.01 -0.33
CA THR A 54 6.94 15.08 -0.95
C THR A 54 5.51 14.61 -1.09
N ASN A 55 4.54 15.46 -0.78
CA ASN A 55 3.12 15.25 -1.10
C ASN A 55 2.66 16.40 -2.00
N SER A 56 2.07 16.08 -3.16
CA SER A 56 1.63 17.05 -4.15
C SER A 56 0.20 16.75 -4.61
N LEU A 57 -0.65 17.78 -4.64
CA LEU A 57 -1.99 17.70 -5.21
C LEU A 57 -2.07 18.39 -6.56
N TYR A 58 -2.68 17.70 -7.51
CA TYR A 58 -3.04 18.21 -8.82
C TYR A 58 -4.56 18.17 -9.00
N GLU A 59 -5.13 19.24 -9.52
CA GLU A 59 -6.52 19.32 -9.96
C GLU A 59 -6.56 19.73 -11.42
N ASN A 60 -7.23 18.93 -12.26
CA ASN A 60 -7.29 19.15 -13.72
C ASN A 60 -5.88 19.31 -14.34
N GLY A 61 -4.90 18.56 -13.83
CA GLY A 61 -3.50 18.63 -14.26
C GLY A 61 -2.70 19.82 -13.73
N THR A 62 -3.31 20.74 -12.97
CA THR A 62 -2.63 21.90 -12.39
C THR A 62 -2.20 21.61 -10.96
N LEU A 63 -0.95 21.93 -10.63
CA LEU A 63 -0.43 21.79 -9.26
C LEU A 63 -1.14 22.79 -8.33
N VAL A 64 -1.88 22.28 -7.34
CA VAL A 64 -2.58 23.09 -6.33
C VAL A 64 -1.68 23.38 -5.14
N TRP A 65 -0.97 22.36 -4.66
CA TRP A 65 0.03 22.50 -3.60
C TRP A 65 1.06 21.38 -3.67
N SER A 66 2.22 21.63 -3.06
CA SER A 66 3.28 20.64 -2.88
C SER A 66 4.02 20.91 -1.59
N ASP A 67 3.93 19.97 -0.66
CA ASP A 67 4.53 20.05 0.66
C ASP A 67 5.65 19.02 0.80
N ARG A 68 6.63 19.32 1.66
CA ARG A 68 7.69 18.39 2.05
C ARG A 68 7.61 18.14 3.55
N GLY A 69 7.81 16.89 3.96
CA GLY A 69 7.87 16.53 5.36
C GLY A 69 8.85 15.40 5.63
N GLU A 70 8.85 14.96 6.88
CA GLU A 70 9.62 13.81 7.34
C GLU A 70 8.75 12.57 7.33
N TRP A 71 9.38 11.42 7.08
CA TRP A 71 8.75 10.13 7.33
C TRP A 71 9.63 9.22 8.19
N THR A 72 8.99 8.34 8.93
CA THR A 72 9.64 7.29 9.73
C THR A 72 9.10 5.93 9.35
N TYR A 73 9.96 4.92 9.45
CA TYR A 73 9.60 3.52 9.31
C TYR A 73 9.56 2.89 10.69
N GLU A 74 8.42 2.33 11.06
CA GLU A 74 8.15 1.82 12.41
C GLU A 74 7.87 0.32 12.37
N GLN A 75 8.69 -0.44 13.07
CA GLN A 75 8.49 -1.88 13.26
C GLN A 75 7.86 -2.11 14.63
N GLN A 76 6.58 -2.48 14.65
CA GLN A 76 5.87 -2.86 15.86
C GLN A 76 5.55 -4.37 15.83
N PRO A 77 5.37 -5.03 16.98
CA PRO A 77 5.14 -6.48 17.04
C PRO A 77 3.92 -6.95 16.24
N SER A 78 2.90 -6.10 16.12
CA SER A 78 1.66 -6.41 15.41
C SER A 78 1.60 -5.84 13.99
N ASN A 79 2.31 -4.75 13.69
CA ASN A 79 2.27 -4.07 12.40
C ASN A 79 3.60 -3.36 12.11
N THR A 80 3.98 -3.32 10.85
CA THR A 80 5.08 -2.48 10.37
C THR A 80 4.52 -1.43 9.44
N GLY A 81 4.82 -0.16 9.71
CA GLY A 81 4.18 0.95 9.03
C GLY A 81 5.09 2.13 8.77
N VAL A 82 4.54 3.13 8.09
CA VAL A 82 5.17 4.42 7.82
C VAL A 82 4.34 5.53 8.44
N THR A 83 5.02 6.45 9.11
CA THR A 83 4.41 7.68 9.64
C THR A 83 4.91 8.87 8.85
N PHE A 84 3.98 9.74 8.42
CA PHE A 84 4.25 11.03 7.80
C PHE A 84 3.90 12.16 8.77
N THR A 85 4.79 13.14 8.95
CA THR A 85 4.65 14.14 10.03
C THR A 85 3.77 15.35 9.73
N ALA A 86 3.43 15.58 8.46
CA ALA A 86 2.69 16.77 8.00
C ALA A 86 1.85 16.45 6.75
N PHE A 87 1.26 15.26 6.72
CA PHE A 87 0.48 14.78 5.59
C PHE A 87 -0.83 15.54 5.47
N ARG A 88 -1.24 15.83 4.24
CA ARG A 88 -2.53 16.47 3.92
C ARG A 88 -3.22 15.58 2.92
N PHE A 89 -4.52 15.37 3.08
CA PHE A 89 -5.30 14.72 2.04
C PHE A 89 -5.93 15.78 1.15
N GLY A 90 -5.58 15.77 -0.14
CA GLY A 90 -6.24 16.56 -1.18
C GLY A 90 -7.53 15.92 -1.71
N ILE A 91 -7.99 14.86 -1.06
CA ILE A 91 -9.10 14.02 -1.51
C ILE A 91 -10.41 14.52 -0.89
N PRO A 92 -11.49 14.66 -1.67
CA PRO A 92 -12.80 15.05 -1.14
C PRO A 92 -13.24 14.19 0.05
N GLY A 93 -13.75 14.85 1.09
CA GLY A 93 -14.18 14.19 2.34
C GLY A 93 -13.07 13.93 3.36
N HIS A 94 -11.83 14.32 3.07
CA HIS A 94 -10.69 14.22 3.99
C HIS A 94 -10.14 15.59 4.36
N SER A 95 -9.42 15.67 5.48
CA SER A 95 -8.84 16.93 5.94
C SER A 95 -7.63 17.32 5.08
N ALA A 96 -7.70 18.53 4.52
CA ALA A 96 -6.56 19.15 3.85
C ALA A 96 -5.61 19.87 4.82
N GLN A 97 -5.83 19.79 6.14
CA GLN A 97 -4.89 20.33 7.13
C GLN A 97 -3.72 19.35 7.33
N PRO A 98 -2.48 19.85 7.49
CA PRO A 98 -1.33 19.00 7.78
C PRO A 98 -1.53 18.25 9.10
N GLY A 99 -1.23 16.95 9.10
CA GLY A 99 -1.31 16.11 10.28
C GLY A 99 -0.41 14.88 10.22
N LEU A 100 -0.39 14.14 11.32
CA LEU A 100 0.26 12.84 11.37
C LEU A 100 -0.60 11.82 10.61
N TRP A 101 0.03 11.07 9.70
CA TRP A 101 -0.61 9.92 9.07
C TRP A 101 0.26 8.69 9.21
N PHE A 102 -0.23 7.69 9.94
CA PHE A 102 0.34 6.35 10.00
C PHE A 102 -0.40 5.45 9.02
N VAL A 103 0.36 4.69 8.23
CA VAL A 103 -0.18 3.72 7.27
C VAL A 103 0.64 2.44 7.30
N VAL A 104 -0.03 1.30 7.16
CA VAL A 104 0.61 -0.01 6.98
C VAL A 104 0.70 -0.28 5.48
N PRO A 105 1.90 -0.23 4.86
CA PRO A 105 2.05 -0.54 3.45
C PRO A 105 1.69 -1.99 3.18
N SER A 106 1.06 -2.26 2.04
CA SER A 106 0.68 -3.60 1.62
C SER A 106 1.17 -3.91 0.21
N LYS A 107 1.20 -5.20 -0.14
CA LYS A 107 1.42 -5.66 -1.51
C LYS A 107 0.13 -6.19 -2.09
N THR A 108 -0.17 -5.81 -3.33
CA THR A 108 -1.21 -6.46 -4.12
C THR A 108 -0.76 -7.87 -4.52
N LEU A 109 -1.71 -8.68 -4.98
CA LEU A 109 -1.42 -10.02 -5.52
C LEU A 109 -0.47 -10.00 -6.72
N THR A 110 -0.42 -8.87 -7.45
CA THR A 110 0.50 -8.66 -8.57
C THR A 110 1.86 -8.10 -8.15
N GLY A 111 2.09 -7.90 -6.86
CA GLY A 111 3.33 -7.36 -6.30
C GLY A 111 3.42 -5.83 -6.28
N GLY A 112 2.36 -5.13 -6.70
CA GLY A 112 2.27 -3.67 -6.57
C GLY A 112 2.21 -3.25 -5.11
N LYS A 113 2.72 -2.06 -4.77
CA LYS A 113 2.76 -1.55 -3.40
C LYS A 113 1.66 -0.51 -3.20
N GLU A 114 1.00 -0.55 -2.05
CA GLU A 114 -0.12 0.34 -1.75
C GLU A 114 -0.02 0.95 -0.35
N LEU A 115 -0.47 2.20 -0.24
CA LEU A 115 -0.63 2.94 1.02
C LEU A 115 -2.12 3.31 1.15
N CYS A 116 -2.88 2.55 1.92
CA CYS A 116 -4.32 2.70 2.02
C CYS A 116 -4.71 3.61 3.18
N PHE A 117 -5.51 4.64 2.90
CA PHE A 117 -6.07 5.52 3.93
C PHE A 117 -7.52 5.15 4.27
N ASP A 118 -8.17 4.35 3.43
CA ASP A 118 -9.48 3.77 3.66
C ASP A 118 -9.51 2.36 3.05
N LEU A 119 -9.29 1.36 3.91
CA LEU A 119 -9.21 -0.05 3.52
C LEU A 119 -10.57 -0.60 3.08
N ASP A 120 -11.65 -0.15 3.73
CA ASP A 120 -13.00 -0.65 3.46
C ASP A 120 -13.47 -0.24 2.06
N LEU A 121 -13.08 0.96 1.62
CA LEU A 121 -13.37 1.46 0.28
C LEU A 121 -12.25 1.19 -0.74
N GLY A 122 -11.18 0.49 -0.35
CA GLY A 122 -10.05 0.19 -1.22
C GLY A 122 -9.35 1.44 -1.77
N ARG A 123 -9.33 2.53 -0.99
CA ARG A 123 -8.72 3.80 -1.40
C ARG A 123 -7.27 3.82 -0.95
N CYS A 124 -6.39 3.66 -1.93
CA CYS A 124 -4.97 3.53 -1.69
C CYS A 124 -4.18 4.35 -2.70
N PHE A 125 -3.10 4.96 -2.24
CA PHE A 125 -2.05 5.43 -3.12
C PHE A 125 -1.29 4.21 -3.64
N ARG A 126 -1.15 4.08 -4.96
CA ARG A 126 -0.50 2.95 -5.62
C ARG A 126 0.86 3.36 -6.15
N ASN A 127 1.85 2.51 -5.93
CA ASN A 127 3.17 2.76 -6.46
C ASN A 127 3.18 2.65 -8.00
N THR A 128 3.82 3.63 -8.66
CA THR A 128 3.85 3.76 -10.12
C THR A 128 5.19 3.39 -10.76
N PHE A 129 6.19 3.00 -9.96
CA PHE A 129 7.54 2.59 -10.41
C PHE A 129 8.16 1.55 -9.47
#